data_AF-A0A2E7UWN6-F1
#
_entry.id   AF-A0A2E7UWN6-F1
#
_cell.length_a   1.000
_cell.length_b   1.000
_cell.length_c   1.000
_cell.angle_alpha   90.00
_cell.angle_beta   90.00
_cell.angle_gamma   90.00
#
_symmetry.space_group_name_H-M   'P 1'
#
loop_
_entity.id
_entity.type
_entity.pdbx_description
1 polymer ?
#
loop_
_entity_poly.entity_id
_entity_poly.type
_entity_poly.pdbx_seq_one_letter_code
_entity_poly.pdbx_strand_id
1 'polypeptide(L)'
;MAISPQDTPKPPVTPVTIPAPTQSPPRSQSSSCFMGPYLDPPGGHLWRTRLTAARLWWQGYCRATRREVVWDREAPKGAPTAHRRPLGLHSPGVPMVLPARPSVYPLALCAALWGCGSDDPVATVAPKVQVVTGHAKAPPGAFEQQAFACCAEPGASAVVRAFSALGATLSADDEAGAQKGAEELATAMSAVPFEGAAAPLEAVGVSIRAASSISEVREAYLEASVPMLAYAKANRGGTDRFAVGYCSMKPGRWLQSEPELANPYYGSEMLRCGVFEAVE
;
A
#
# COMPACT_ATOMS: atom_id res chain seq x y z
N MET A 1 -94.64 23.71 -5.76
CA MET A 1 -93.97 22.43 -6.06
C MET A 1 -92.82 22.74 -7.02
N ALA A 2 -91.60 22.83 -6.49
CA ALA A 2 -90.40 23.11 -7.27
C ALA A 2 -89.71 21.78 -7.60
N ILE A 3 -89.39 21.56 -8.88
CA ILE A 3 -88.76 20.34 -9.39
C ILE A 3 -87.26 20.65 -9.54
N SER A 4 -86.41 19.94 -8.78
CA SER A 4 -84.95 20.02 -8.90
C SER A 4 -84.46 19.49 -10.25
N PRO A 5 -83.38 20.05 -10.83
CA PRO A 5 -82.72 19.44 -11.98
C PRO A 5 -81.92 18.21 -11.55
N GLN A 6 -82.03 17.13 -12.32
CA GLN A 6 -81.27 15.89 -12.16
C GLN A 6 -79.88 16.03 -12.79
N ASP A 7 -78.84 15.72 -12.02
CA ASP A 7 -77.45 15.57 -12.48
C ASP A 7 -77.31 14.33 -13.37
N THR A 8 -76.84 14.51 -14.60
CA THR A 8 -76.47 13.41 -15.49
C THR A 8 -75.01 13.01 -15.25
N PRO A 9 -74.71 11.70 -15.09
CA PRO A 9 -73.33 11.26 -14.87
C PRO A 9 -72.49 11.36 -16.15
N LYS A 10 -71.32 11.99 -16.02
CA LYS A 10 -70.31 12.14 -17.08
C LYS A 10 -69.71 10.77 -17.44
N PRO A 11 -69.51 10.43 -18.73
CA PRO A 11 -68.95 9.14 -19.12
C PRO A 11 -67.48 9.00 -18.68
N PRO A 12 -67.03 7.77 -18.36
CA PRO A 12 -65.67 7.52 -17.90
C PRO A 12 -64.66 7.74 -19.03
N VAL A 13 -63.62 8.52 -18.76
CA VAL A 13 -62.47 8.71 -19.64
C VAL A 13 -61.55 7.50 -19.47
N THR A 14 -61.39 6.68 -20.51
CA THR A 14 -60.38 5.62 -20.53
C THR A 14 -58.99 6.23 -20.71
N PRO A 15 -58.00 5.88 -19.86
CA PRO A 15 -56.64 6.34 -20.06
C PRO A 15 -56.03 5.65 -21.28
N VAL A 16 -55.50 6.45 -22.21
CA VAL A 16 -54.67 5.98 -23.32
C VAL A 16 -53.31 5.59 -22.75
N THR A 17 -53.03 4.28 -22.68
CA THR A 17 -51.71 3.77 -22.29
C THR A 17 -50.73 3.99 -23.44
N ILE A 18 -49.84 4.96 -23.27
CA ILE A 18 -48.67 5.15 -24.16
C ILE A 18 -47.66 4.03 -23.82
N PRO A 19 -47.21 3.21 -24.80
CA PRO A 19 -46.18 2.21 -24.54
C PRO A 19 -44.88 2.88 -24.09
N ALA A 20 -44.29 2.37 -23.01
CA ALA A 20 -43.02 2.85 -22.50
C ALA A 20 -41.91 2.70 -23.56
N PRO A 21 -41.01 3.68 -23.72
CA PRO A 21 -39.91 3.58 -24.68
C PRO A 21 -39.03 2.37 -24.33
N THR A 22 -38.81 1.51 -25.33
CA THR A 22 -37.96 0.32 -25.22
C THR A 22 -36.54 0.76 -24.83
N GLN A 23 -36.12 0.42 -23.60
CA GLN A 23 -34.80 0.79 -23.11
C GLN A 23 -33.73 0.00 -23.88
N SER A 24 -32.89 0.70 -24.65
CA SER A 24 -31.70 0.09 -25.26
C SER A 24 -30.67 -0.25 -24.18
N PRO A 25 -29.95 -1.39 -24.29
CA PRO A 25 -28.91 -1.74 -23.33
C PRO A 25 -27.75 -0.71 -23.35
N PRO A 26 -27.07 -0.50 -22.22
CA PRO A 26 -25.97 0.45 -22.12
C PRO A 26 -24.81 0.06 -23.05
N ARG A 27 -24.28 1.04 -23.79
CA ARG A 27 -23.14 0.86 -24.70
C ARG A 27 -21.84 1.18 -23.95
N SER A 28 -20.91 0.24 -23.89
CA SER A 28 -19.58 0.49 -23.32
C SER A 28 -18.64 1.02 -24.40
N GLN A 29 -17.87 2.05 -24.07
CA GLN A 29 -16.72 2.50 -24.87
C GLN A 29 -15.49 2.53 -23.97
N SER A 30 -14.41 1.90 -24.42
CA SER A 30 -13.11 1.89 -23.73
C SER A 30 -12.09 2.66 -24.55
N SER A 31 -11.24 3.40 -23.87
CA SER A 31 -10.08 4.07 -24.45
C SER A 31 -8.88 3.76 -23.57
N SER A 32 -7.76 3.37 -24.19
CA SER A 32 -6.51 3.08 -23.48
C SER A 32 -5.44 4.07 -23.91
N CYS A 33 -4.72 4.62 -22.93
CA CYS A 33 -3.58 5.51 -23.15
C CYS A 33 -2.32 4.84 -22.58
N PHE A 34 -1.23 4.91 -23.33
CA PHE A 34 0.02 4.24 -23.01
C PHE A 34 0.97 5.25 -22.35
N MET A 35 1.34 5.01 -21.10
CA MET A 35 2.37 5.78 -20.42
C MET A 35 3.69 5.02 -20.59
N GLY A 36 4.75 5.72 -20.98
CA GLY A 36 6.03 5.12 -21.43
C GLY A 36 6.65 4.12 -20.43
N PRO A 37 7.60 3.28 -20.90
CA PRO A 37 8.17 2.21 -20.09
C PRO A 37 8.94 2.74 -18.87
N TYR A 38 8.80 2.04 -17.74
CA TYR A 38 9.59 2.25 -16.52
C TYR A 38 10.58 1.08 -16.35
N LEU A 39 11.84 1.41 -16.04
CA LEU A 39 12.90 0.44 -15.75
C LEU A 39 13.18 0.41 -14.25
N ASP A 40 13.21 -0.78 -13.67
CA ASP A 40 13.48 -1.01 -12.25
C ASP A 40 15.00 -1.24 -12.01
N PRO A 41 15.66 -0.50 -11.08
CA PRO A 41 17.13 -0.48 -11.00
C PRO A 41 17.74 -1.52 -10.04
N PRO A 42 17.15 -2.74 -9.90
CA PRO A 42 18.05 -3.88 -9.82
C PRO A 42 17.62 -5.10 -10.68
N GLY A 43 16.45 -5.08 -11.32
CA GLY A 43 15.86 -6.28 -11.94
C GLY A 43 15.96 -6.38 -13.46
N GLY A 44 16.29 -5.30 -14.18
CA GLY A 44 16.33 -5.30 -15.66
C GLY A 44 15.00 -5.64 -16.34
N HIS A 45 13.89 -5.66 -15.60
CA HIS A 45 12.55 -5.95 -16.11
C HIS A 45 11.88 -4.65 -16.60
N LEU A 46 11.30 -4.70 -17.80
CA LEU A 46 10.47 -3.64 -18.36
C LEU A 46 9.02 -3.85 -17.92
N TRP A 47 8.49 -2.87 -17.18
CA TRP A 47 7.08 -2.83 -16.80
C TRP A 47 6.35 -1.81 -17.67
N ARG A 48 5.22 -2.22 -18.26
CA ARG A 48 4.32 -1.30 -18.97
C ARG A 48 3.15 -0.95 -18.06
N THR A 49 2.88 0.35 -17.94
CA THR A 49 1.66 0.84 -17.30
C THR A 49 0.60 1.07 -18.37
N ARG A 50 -0.56 0.44 -18.20
CA ARG A 50 -1.74 0.73 -19.01
C ARG A 50 -2.83 1.30 -18.12
N LEU A 51 -3.21 2.54 -18.41
CA LEU A 51 -4.39 3.17 -17.81
C LEU A 51 -5.58 2.87 -18.72
N THR A 52 -6.53 2.09 -18.18
CA THR A 52 -7.77 1.76 -18.88
C THR A 52 -8.89 2.59 -18.28
N ALA A 53 -9.53 3.43 -19.09
CA ALA A 53 -10.70 4.18 -18.69
C ALA A 53 -11.93 3.61 -19.40
N ALA A 54 -12.87 3.08 -18.63
CA ALA A 54 -14.16 2.62 -19.13
C ALA A 54 -15.25 3.61 -18.73
N ARG A 55 -16.04 4.07 -19.70
CA ARG A 55 -17.21 4.93 -19.47
C ARG A 55 -18.48 4.12 -19.64
N LEU A 56 -19.32 4.11 -18.60
CA LEU A 56 -20.65 3.52 -18.66
C LEU A 56 -21.68 4.61 -19.00
N TRP A 57 -22.29 4.48 -20.17
CA TRP A 57 -23.34 5.38 -20.64
C TRP A 57 -24.71 4.73 -20.50
N TRP A 58 -25.65 5.41 -19.85
CA TRP A 58 -27.03 4.96 -19.73
C TRP A 58 -27.99 6.12 -20.00
N GLN A 59 -28.90 5.93 -20.96
CA GLN A 59 -29.87 6.94 -21.43
C GLN A 59 -29.25 8.30 -21.81
N GLY A 60 -28.08 8.31 -22.46
CA GLY A 60 -27.42 9.53 -22.93
C GLY A 60 -26.56 10.25 -21.88
N TYR A 61 -26.56 9.80 -20.63
CA TYR A 61 -25.74 10.36 -19.56
C TYR A 61 -24.62 9.36 -19.17
N CYS A 62 -23.40 9.83 -18.92
CA CYS A 62 -22.36 8.97 -18.39
C CYS A 62 -22.48 8.87 -16.87
N ARG A 63 -22.59 7.64 -16.37
CA ARG A 63 -22.91 7.35 -14.96
C ARG A 63 -21.72 6.93 -14.14
N ALA A 64 -20.68 6.41 -14.77
CA ALA A 64 -19.49 5.96 -14.08
C ALA A 64 -18.27 5.98 -15.00
N THR A 65 -17.14 6.39 -14.44
CA THR A 65 -15.80 6.19 -15.01
C THR A 65 -15.03 5.27 -14.09
N ARG A 66 -14.66 4.08 -14.58
CA ARG A 66 -13.69 3.22 -13.89
C ARG A 66 -12.32 3.47 -14.49
N ARG A 67 -11.33 3.77 -13.65
CA ARG A 67 -9.92 3.86 -14.02
C ARG A 67 -9.18 2.74 -13.30
N GLU A 68 -8.53 1.88 -14.06
CA GLU A 68 -7.65 0.84 -13.52
C GLU A 68 -6.24 1.04 -14.07
N VAL A 69 -5.26 0.91 -13.18
CA VAL A 69 -3.84 0.84 -13.52
C VAL A 69 -3.48 -0.62 -13.56
N VAL A 70 -3.16 -1.12 -14.76
CA VAL A 70 -2.71 -2.50 -14.96
C VAL A 70 -1.21 -2.49 -15.23
N TRP A 71 -0.49 -3.37 -14.54
CA TRP A 71 0.95 -3.56 -14.68
C TRP A 71 1.21 -4.86 -15.45
N ASP A 72 1.63 -4.73 -16.71
CA ASP A 72 1.97 -5.88 -17.55
C ASP A 72 3.49 -6.06 -17.60
N ARG A 73 3.96 -7.30 -17.33
CA ARG A 73 5.37 -7.68 -17.46
C ARG A 73 5.67 -8.02 -18.91
N GLU A 74 6.65 -7.36 -19.53
CA GLU A 74 7.15 -7.80 -20.83
C GLU A 74 8.00 -9.07 -20.67
N ALA A 75 7.66 -10.13 -21.41
CA ALA A 75 8.55 -11.28 -21.55
C ALA A 75 9.82 -10.84 -22.30
N PRO A 76 11.02 -11.25 -21.85
CA PRO A 76 12.26 -10.84 -22.48
C PRO A 76 12.31 -11.34 -23.94
N LYS A 77 12.43 -10.42 -24.89
CA LYS A 77 12.64 -10.76 -26.30
C LYS A 77 14.08 -11.28 -26.46
N GLY A 78 14.22 -12.58 -26.74
CA GLY A 78 15.48 -13.17 -27.20
C GLY A 78 16.18 -14.11 -26.21
N ALA A 79 15.47 -15.03 -25.56
CA ALA A 79 16.14 -16.17 -24.91
C ALA A 79 16.65 -17.15 -25.99
N PRO A 80 17.97 -17.34 -26.16
CA PRO A 80 18.49 -18.37 -27.07
C PRO A 80 18.25 -19.76 -26.47
N THR A 81 17.79 -20.69 -27.32
CA THR A 81 17.73 -22.12 -27.03
C THR A 81 19.11 -22.65 -26.67
N ALA A 82 19.29 -23.07 -25.41
CA ALA A 82 20.55 -23.60 -24.92
C ALA A 82 20.85 -24.98 -25.52
N HIS A 83 21.68 -25.02 -26.57
CA HIS A 83 22.46 -26.21 -26.91
C HIS A 83 23.78 -26.22 -26.12
N ARG A 84 24.10 -27.40 -25.58
CA ARG A 84 25.27 -27.68 -24.73
C ARG A 84 26.61 -27.64 -25.50
N ARG A 85 27.67 -27.29 -24.74
CA ARG A 85 29.13 -27.61 -24.84
C ARG A 85 30.06 -26.62 -25.60
N PRO A 86 31.40 -26.63 -25.34
CA PRO A 86 32.10 -26.46 -24.06
C PRO A 86 33.35 -25.51 -24.14
N LEU A 87 33.91 -25.16 -22.96
CA LEU A 87 35.26 -24.65 -22.61
C LEU A 87 36.18 -24.00 -23.68
N GLY A 88 36.65 -22.79 -23.36
CA GLY A 88 37.88 -22.20 -23.90
C GLY A 88 38.35 -20.97 -23.09
N LEU A 89 39.62 -21.01 -22.64
CA LEU A 89 40.37 -19.94 -21.96
C LEU A 89 40.53 -18.68 -22.85
N HIS A 90 40.66 -17.48 -22.25
CA HIS A 90 41.83 -16.57 -22.30
C HIS A 90 41.51 -15.16 -21.74
N SER A 91 42.28 -14.75 -20.71
CA SER A 91 42.96 -13.46 -20.41
C SER A 91 42.38 -12.04 -20.67
N PRO A 92 42.93 -11.00 -19.99
CA PRO A 92 42.18 -9.82 -19.54
C PRO A 92 42.48 -8.51 -20.28
N GLY A 93 41.63 -7.50 -20.03
CA GLY A 93 41.97 -6.08 -20.08
C GLY A 93 41.23 -5.27 -21.15
N VAL A 94 40.46 -4.26 -20.71
CA VAL A 94 40.41 -2.85 -21.17
C VAL A 94 39.33 -2.12 -20.35
N PRO A 95 39.60 -0.92 -19.77
CA PRO A 95 38.56 -0.11 -19.12
C PRO A 95 37.79 0.68 -20.18
N MET A 96 36.46 0.53 -20.20
CA MET A 96 35.59 1.32 -21.07
C MET A 96 35.04 2.53 -20.31
N VAL A 97 35.56 3.70 -20.65
CA VAL A 97 34.99 5.01 -20.28
C VAL A 97 33.71 5.22 -21.09
N LEU A 98 32.57 5.38 -20.42
CA LEU A 98 31.30 5.77 -21.04
C LEU A 98 31.16 7.30 -21.02
N PRO A 99 30.82 7.96 -22.15
CA PRO A 99 30.50 9.38 -22.16
C PRO A 99 29.08 9.62 -21.63
N ALA A 100 28.94 10.69 -20.84
CA ALA A 100 27.68 11.22 -20.36
C ALA A 100 26.72 11.54 -21.53
N ARG A 101 25.47 11.11 -21.42
CA ARG A 101 24.37 11.54 -22.29
C ARG A 101 23.41 12.43 -21.50
N PRO A 102 23.02 13.61 -22.03
CA PRO A 102 21.99 14.43 -21.41
C PRO A 102 20.63 13.79 -21.68
N SER A 103 19.89 13.45 -20.63
CA SER A 103 18.49 13.01 -20.75
C SER A 103 17.61 14.23 -20.94
N VAL A 104 17.23 14.47 -22.19
CA VAL A 104 16.12 15.36 -22.55
C VAL A 104 14.84 14.53 -22.40
N TYR A 105 14.05 14.78 -21.36
CA TYR A 105 12.73 14.17 -21.21
C TYR A 105 11.74 14.87 -22.15
N PRO A 106 10.97 14.14 -22.99
CA PRO A 106 9.84 14.75 -23.68
C PRO A 106 8.69 14.92 -22.69
N LEU A 107 8.29 16.16 -22.45
CA LEU A 107 7.00 16.54 -21.89
C LEU A 107 5.89 16.08 -22.87
N ALA A 108 5.28 14.94 -22.60
CA ALA A 108 4.04 14.53 -23.25
C ALA A 108 2.85 15.10 -22.48
N LEU A 109 2.24 16.15 -23.03
CA LEU A 109 0.95 16.69 -22.62
C LEU A 109 -0.11 15.58 -22.67
N CYS A 110 -0.64 15.16 -21.51
CA CYS A 110 -1.87 14.38 -21.46
C CYS A 110 -3.07 15.33 -21.59
N ALA A 111 -3.80 15.26 -22.70
CA ALA A 111 -5.08 15.93 -22.84
C ALA A 111 -6.09 15.35 -21.83
N ALA A 112 -6.78 16.25 -21.12
CA ALA A 112 -7.68 15.94 -20.02
C ALA A 112 -8.86 15.04 -20.46
N LEU A 113 -8.94 13.83 -19.91
CA LEU A 113 -10.14 13.00 -19.97
C LEU A 113 -11.12 13.48 -18.89
N TRP A 114 -12.05 14.36 -19.30
CA TRP A 114 -13.16 14.85 -18.48
C TRP A 114 -13.96 13.68 -17.89
N GLY A 115 -14.10 13.64 -16.56
CA GLY A 115 -15.12 12.82 -15.89
C GLY A 115 -16.51 13.41 -16.11
N CYS A 116 -17.56 12.66 -15.80
CA CYS A 116 -18.90 13.23 -15.78
C CYS A 116 -19.00 14.21 -14.60
N GLY A 117 -19.17 15.49 -14.92
CA GLY A 117 -18.86 16.61 -14.04
C GLY A 117 -19.89 16.89 -12.94
N SER A 118 -19.39 17.48 -11.86
CA SER A 118 -19.99 18.68 -11.29
C SER A 118 -19.05 19.85 -11.63
N ASP A 119 -19.62 20.95 -12.14
CA ASP A 119 -18.92 22.21 -12.42
C ASP A 119 -18.54 22.93 -11.12
N ASP A 120 -17.65 22.33 -10.34
CA ASP A 120 -16.88 23.08 -9.36
C ASP A 120 -15.62 23.59 -10.07
N PRO A 121 -15.31 24.91 -10.03
CA PRO A 121 -14.02 25.37 -10.52
C PRO A 121 -12.96 24.59 -9.75
N VAL A 122 -12.20 23.75 -10.45
CA VAL A 122 -10.99 23.15 -9.92
C VAL A 122 -10.10 24.33 -9.58
N ALA A 123 -10.15 24.75 -8.32
CA ALA A 123 -9.18 25.65 -7.77
C ALA A 123 -7.84 24.98 -8.10
N THR A 124 -7.06 25.65 -8.95
CA THR A 124 -5.65 25.32 -9.13
C THR A 124 -4.99 25.56 -7.79
N VAL A 125 -5.13 24.58 -6.88
CA VAL A 125 -4.28 24.44 -5.72
C VAL A 125 -2.95 24.07 -6.34
N ALA A 126 -2.16 25.08 -6.66
CA ALA A 126 -0.76 24.90 -6.97
C ALA A 126 -0.22 23.94 -5.91
N PRO A 127 0.41 22.81 -6.29
CA PRO A 127 0.96 21.91 -5.30
C PRO A 127 1.89 22.76 -4.45
N LYS A 128 1.55 22.90 -3.16
CA LYS A 128 2.45 23.53 -2.21
C LYS A 128 3.64 22.58 -2.11
N VAL A 129 4.63 22.80 -2.98
CA VAL A 129 5.94 22.16 -2.86
C VAL A 129 6.55 22.80 -1.62
N GLN A 130 6.24 22.20 -0.47
CA GLN A 130 6.99 22.48 0.73
C GLN A 130 8.38 21.93 0.48
N VAL A 131 9.34 22.83 0.33
CA VAL A 131 10.75 22.46 0.43
C VAL A 131 10.94 22.03 1.88
N VAL A 132 10.82 20.74 2.14
CA VAL A 132 11.06 20.18 3.46
C VAL A 132 12.57 20.21 3.69
N THR A 133 13.08 21.35 4.17
CA THR A 133 14.43 21.46 4.72
C THR A 133 14.44 20.79 6.10
N GLY A 134 14.41 19.45 6.10
CA GLY A 134 14.45 18.65 7.32
C GLY A 134 14.04 17.20 7.08
N HIS A 135 14.54 16.30 7.90
CA HIS A 135 14.01 14.92 7.98
C HIS A 135 12.50 15.01 8.21
N ALA A 136 11.70 14.33 7.38
CA ALA A 136 10.25 14.36 7.46
C ALA A 136 9.81 13.99 8.90
N LYS A 137 9.30 14.97 9.64
CA LYS A 137 8.75 14.73 10.98
C LYS A 137 7.29 14.31 10.82
N ALA A 138 6.89 13.26 11.52
CA ALA A 138 5.48 12.88 11.59
C ALA A 138 4.62 14.09 12.02
N PRO A 139 3.44 14.32 11.42
CA PRO A 139 2.54 15.39 11.84
C PRO A 139 2.20 15.27 13.33
N PRO A 140 1.97 16.40 14.04
CA PRO A 140 1.45 16.35 15.40
C PRO A 140 0.15 15.55 15.45
N GLY A 141 0.02 14.64 16.42
CA GLY A 141 -1.17 13.81 16.57
C GLY A 141 -1.24 12.59 15.63
N ALA A 142 -0.21 12.34 14.80
CA ALA A 142 -0.23 11.25 13.83
C ALA A 142 -0.32 9.87 14.49
N PHE A 143 0.30 9.71 15.66
CA PHE A 143 0.17 8.48 16.45
C PHE A 143 -1.28 8.27 16.88
N GLU A 144 -1.89 9.27 17.53
CA GLU A 144 -3.23 9.17 18.09
C GLU A 144 -4.29 8.87 17.04
N GLN A 145 -4.10 9.41 15.84
CA GLN A 145 -4.98 9.20 14.69
C GLN A 145 -4.92 7.76 14.15
N GLN A 146 -3.74 7.12 14.20
CA GLN A 146 -3.52 5.80 13.60
C GLN A 146 -3.42 4.67 14.62
N ALA A 147 -3.26 5.00 15.90
CA ALA A 147 -3.12 4.01 16.95
C ALA A 147 -4.40 3.19 17.11
N PHE A 148 -4.22 1.91 17.43
CA PHE A 148 -5.30 0.98 17.72
C PHE A 148 -5.01 0.27 19.03
N ALA A 149 -6.07 -0.24 19.68
CA ALA A 149 -5.92 -1.05 20.87
C ALA A 149 -5.46 -2.46 20.47
N CYS A 150 -4.37 -2.93 21.08
CA CYS A 150 -3.98 -4.34 21.06
C CYS A 150 -3.30 -4.66 22.39
N CYS A 151 -3.47 -5.81 23.02
CA CYS A 151 -4.32 -6.92 22.62
C CYS A 151 -5.16 -7.38 23.80
N ALA A 152 -6.37 -7.87 23.55
CA ALA A 152 -7.27 -8.31 24.62
C ALA A 152 -6.79 -9.60 25.29
N GLU A 153 -6.31 -10.56 24.48
CA GLU A 153 -5.79 -11.83 24.99
C GLU A 153 -4.41 -11.64 25.65
N PRO A 154 -4.19 -12.16 26.88
CA PRO A 154 -2.94 -11.94 27.60
C PRO A 154 -1.69 -12.41 26.85
N GLY A 155 -1.76 -13.57 26.19
CA GLY A 155 -0.66 -14.11 25.38
C GLY A 155 -0.31 -13.21 24.20
N ALA A 156 -1.34 -12.73 23.48
CA ALA A 156 -1.16 -11.82 22.37
C ALA A 156 -0.60 -10.46 22.82
N SER A 157 -1.09 -9.93 23.95
CA SER A 157 -0.57 -8.71 24.56
C SER A 157 0.91 -8.86 24.91
N ALA A 158 1.32 -10.00 25.48
CA ALA A 158 2.72 -10.26 25.82
C ALA A 158 3.63 -10.25 24.58
N VAL A 159 3.23 -10.94 23.51
CA VAL A 159 3.98 -11.00 22.26
C VAL A 159 4.10 -9.62 21.61
N VAL A 160 2.99 -8.89 21.47
CA VAL A 160 2.98 -7.58 20.80
C VAL A 160 3.75 -6.54 21.63
N ARG A 161 3.63 -6.55 22.97
CA ARG A 161 4.45 -5.69 23.83
C ARG A 161 5.94 -5.99 23.70
N ALA A 162 6.33 -7.27 23.72
CA ALA A 162 7.73 -7.64 23.55
C ALA A 162 8.27 -7.20 22.18
N PHE A 163 7.48 -7.33 21.12
CA PHE A 163 7.86 -6.88 19.77
C PHE A 163 8.02 -5.36 19.68
N SER A 164 7.09 -4.60 20.27
CA SER A 164 7.21 -3.13 20.32
C SER A 164 8.40 -2.69 21.17
N ALA A 165 8.65 -3.36 22.31
CA ALA A 165 9.76 -3.06 23.19
C ALA A 165 11.12 -3.33 22.52
N LEU A 166 11.25 -4.45 21.79
CA LEU A 166 12.41 -4.73 20.97
C LEU A 166 12.60 -3.67 19.88
N GLY A 167 11.52 -3.22 19.23
CA GLY A 167 11.58 -2.10 18.28
C GLY A 167 12.15 -0.82 18.90
N ALA A 168 11.81 -0.53 20.16
CA ALA A 168 12.33 0.64 20.87
C ALA A 168 13.85 0.54 21.15
N THR A 169 14.34 -0.63 21.58
CA THR A 169 15.79 -0.83 21.82
C THR A 169 16.58 -0.79 20.52
N LEU A 170 16.05 -1.39 19.44
CA LEU A 170 16.62 -1.32 18.10
C LEU A 170 16.68 0.11 17.55
N SER A 171 15.67 0.92 17.84
CA SER A 171 15.64 2.34 17.43
C SER A 171 16.68 3.18 18.19
N ALA A 172 17.02 2.78 19.42
CA ALA A 172 17.99 3.45 20.27
C ALA A 172 19.45 3.02 20.03
N ASP A 173 19.71 2.11 19.08
CA ASP A 173 21.02 1.44 18.90
C ASP A 173 21.52 0.74 20.19
N ASP A 174 20.60 0.33 21.07
CA ASP A 174 20.94 -0.36 22.31
C ASP A 174 21.16 -1.86 22.03
N GLU A 175 22.39 -2.26 21.75
CA GLU A 175 22.73 -3.65 21.42
C GLU A 175 22.41 -4.62 22.56
N ALA A 176 22.74 -4.27 23.80
CA ALA A 176 22.46 -5.11 24.96
C ALA A 176 20.95 -5.23 25.22
N GLY A 177 20.23 -4.11 25.10
CA GLY A 177 18.76 -4.09 25.17
C GLY A 177 18.11 -4.85 24.02
N ALA A 178 18.67 -4.81 22.81
CA ALA A 178 18.18 -5.54 21.65
C ALA A 178 18.35 -7.06 21.83
N GLN A 179 19.52 -7.52 22.30
CA GLN A 179 19.74 -8.93 22.61
C GLN A 179 18.78 -9.44 23.69
N LYS A 180 18.61 -8.67 24.76
CA LYS A 180 17.66 -9.02 25.83
C LYS A 180 16.21 -9.04 25.31
N GLY A 181 15.80 -8.01 24.56
CA GLY A 181 14.47 -7.91 23.99
C GLY A 181 14.18 -9.02 22.96
N ALA A 182 15.19 -9.46 22.21
CA ALA A 182 15.10 -10.60 21.29
C ALA A 182 14.79 -11.91 22.05
N GLU A 183 15.50 -12.17 23.15
CA GLU A 183 15.26 -13.33 24.01
C GLU A 183 13.86 -13.29 24.66
N GLU A 184 13.43 -12.12 25.16
CA GLU A 184 12.09 -11.91 25.72
C GLU A 184 10.99 -12.13 24.67
N LEU A 185 11.17 -11.57 23.47
CA LEU A 185 10.23 -11.75 22.36
C LEU A 185 10.15 -13.22 21.93
N ALA A 186 11.29 -13.88 21.71
CA ALA A 186 11.31 -15.29 21.32
C ALA A 186 10.66 -16.18 22.39
N THR A 187 10.81 -15.84 23.67
CA THR A 187 10.16 -16.54 24.78
C THR A 187 8.64 -16.33 24.75
N ALA A 188 8.18 -15.09 24.58
CA ALA A 188 6.75 -14.79 24.47
C ALA A 188 6.12 -15.50 23.26
N MET A 189 6.82 -15.53 22.12
CA MET A 189 6.37 -16.22 20.91
C MET A 189 6.25 -17.74 21.11
N SER A 190 7.15 -18.35 21.88
CA SER A 190 7.07 -19.79 22.16
C SER A 190 5.90 -20.20 23.07
N ALA A 191 5.27 -19.23 23.74
CA ALA A 191 4.17 -19.47 24.67
C ALA A 191 2.78 -19.44 24.02
N VAL A 192 2.70 -19.08 22.73
CA VAL A 192 1.44 -18.99 21.98
C VAL A 192 1.55 -19.73 20.65
N PRO A 193 0.46 -20.36 20.18
CA PRO A 193 0.41 -20.89 18.81
C PRO A 193 0.23 -19.75 17.80
N PHE A 194 0.82 -19.90 16.61
CA PHE A 194 0.58 -18.99 15.50
C PHE A 194 -0.08 -19.71 14.32
N GLU A 195 -1.12 -19.09 13.76
CA GLU A 195 -1.89 -19.66 12.67
C GLU A 195 -2.04 -18.69 11.50
N GLY A 196 -2.43 -19.21 10.33
CA GLY A 196 -2.74 -18.42 9.15
C GLY A 196 -1.58 -17.50 8.73
N ALA A 197 -1.88 -16.20 8.57
CA ALA A 197 -0.89 -15.20 8.18
C ALA A 197 0.21 -14.94 9.24
N ALA A 198 -0.01 -15.35 10.49
CA ALA A 198 0.96 -15.23 11.57
C ALA A 198 1.86 -16.46 11.72
N ALA A 199 1.53 -17.60 11.09
CA ALA A 199 2.30 -18.85 11.20
C ALA A 199 3.83 -18.71 10.97
N PRO A 200 4.33 -17.83 10.08
CA PRO A 200 5.77 -17.62 9.92
C PRO A 200 6.49 -17.15 11.20
N LEU A 201 5.77 -16.59 12.18
CA LEU A 201 6.35 -16.16 13.45
C LEU A 201 7.01 -17.31 14.21
N GLU A 202 6.56 -18.56 14.07
CA GLU A 202 7.24 -19.69 14.72
C GLU A 202 8.70 -19.83 14.27
N ALA A 203 8.95 -19.76 12.96
CA ALA A 203 10.30 -19.83 12.41
C ALA A 203 11.11 -18.57 12.73
N VAL A 204 10.50 -17.39 12.65
CA VAL A 204 11.18 -16.13 12.96
C VAL A 204 11.59 -16.06 14.44
N GLY A 205 10.79 -16.62 15.36
CA GLY A 205 11.16 -16.72 16.78
C GLY A 205 12.46 -17.48 17.01
N VAL A 206 12.75 -18.49 16.18
CA VAL A 206 14.04 -19.22 16.19
C VAL A 206 15.17 -18.32 15.68
N SER A 207 14.97 -17.61 14.57
CA SER A 207 15.97 -16.68 14.02
C SER A 207 16.30 -15.54 15.00
N ILE A 208 15.28 -14.96 15.65
CA ILE A 208 15.44 -13.90 16.66
C ILE A 208 16.30 -14.39 17.83
N ARG A 209 16.05 -15.61 18.32
CA ARG A 209 16.82 -16.23 19.41
C ARG A 209 18.27 -16.54 19.02
N ALA A 210 18.51 -16.86 17.75
CA ALA A 210 19.85 -17.19 17.24
C ALA A 210 20.69 -15.95 16.89
N ALA A 211 20.08 -14.77 16.77
CA ALA A 211 20.76 -13.53 16.44
C ALA A 211 21.75 -13.12 17.54
N SER A 212 22.98 -12.86 17.14
CA SER A 212 24.12 -12.58 18.03
C SER A 212 24.56 -11.12 18.01
N SER A 213 24.18 -10.37 16.98
CA SER A 213 24.49 -8.95 16.83
C SER A 213 23.23 -8.12 16.61
N ILE A 214 23.27 -6.82 16.92
CA ILE A 214 22.14 -5.91 16.66
C ILE A 214 21.72 -5.91 15.18
N SER A 215 22.67 -6.10 14.25
CA SER A 215 22.38 -6.22 12.82
C SER A 215 21.54 -7.46 12.51
N GLU A 216 21.90 -8.61 13.07
CA GLU A 216 21.13 -9.85 12.90
C GLU A 216 19.74 -9.74 13.55
N VAL A 217 19.64 -9.10 14.71
CA VAL A 217 18.35 -8.84 15.37
C VAL A 217 17.46 -7.96 14.49
N ARG A 218 18.02 -6.94 13.82
CA ARG A 218 17.26 -6.08 12.88
C ARG A 218 16.73 -6.85 11.67
N GLU A 219 17.51 -7.77 11.11
CA GLU A 219 17.06 -8.60 9.99
C GLU A 219 15.95 -9.55 10.43
N ALA A 220 16.12 -10.24 11.57
CA ALA A 220 15.06 -11.11 12.11
C ALA A 220 13.79 -10.31 12.49
N TYR A 221 13.95 -9.08 13.02
CA TYR A 221 12.84 -8.17 13.30
C TYR A 221 12.12 -7.72 12.03
N LEU A 222 12.86 -7.49 10.94
CA LEU A 222 12.30 -7.19 9.63
C LEU A 222 11.49 -8.37 9.08
N GLU A 223 12.01 -9.60 9.20
CA GLU A 223 11.28 -10.81 8.82
C GLU A 223 9.97 -10.99 9.60
N ALA A 224 9.96 -10.62 10.88
CA ALA A 224 8.76 -10.62 11.72
C ALA A 224 7.73 -9.53 11.35
N SER A 225 8.11 -8.49 10.62
CA SER A 225 7.29 -7.27 10.43
C SER A 225 5.86 -7.53 9.95
N VAL A 226 5.72 -8.22 8.80
CA VAL A 226 4.42 -8.52 8.17
C VAL A 226 3.60 -9.50 9.00
N PRO A 227 4.12 -10.68 9.41
CA PRO A 227 3.31 -11.64 10.16
C PRO A 227 2.98 -11.15 11.58
N MET A 228 3.84 -10.33 12.22
CA MET A 228 3.53 -9.68 13.50
C MET A 228 2.39 -8.67 13.37
N LEU A 229 2.37 -7.88 12.28
CA LEU A 229 1.26 -6.98 12.02
C LEU A 229 -0.04 -7.76 11.79
N ALA A 230 0.00 -8.86 11.04
CA ALA A 230 -1.16 -9.74 10.88
C ALA A 230 -1.65 -10.31 12.22
N TYR A 231 -0.72 -10.72 13.08
CA TYR A 231 -1.01 -11.21 14.43
C TYR A 231 -1.68 -10.14 15.30
N ALA A 232 -1.15 -8.92 15.34
CA ALA A 232 -1.74 -7.82 16.11
C ALA A 232 -3.13 -7.41 15.56
N LYS A 233 -3.32 -7.41 14.24
CA LYS A 233 -4.62 -7.14 13.60
C LYS A 233 -5.68 -8.17 13.95
N ALA A 234 -5.30 -9.44 14.06
CA ALA A 234 -6.21 -10.52 14.46
C ALA A 234 -6.57 -10.48 15.95
N ASN A 235 -5.73 -9.85 16.80
CA ASN A 235 -5.87 -9.85 18.26
C ASN A 235 -6.18 -8.46 18.85
N ARG A 236 -6.85 -7.57 18.10
CA ARG A 236 -7.21 -6.22 18.55
C ARG A 236 -7.99 -6.23 19.88
N GLY A 237 -7.97 -5.08 20.57
CA GLY A 237 -8.63 -4.86 21.85
C GLY A 237 -7.62 -4.65 22.98
N GLY A 238 -8.06 -4.80 24.23
CA GLY A 238 -7.21 -4.49 25.39
C GLY A 238 -7.03 -2.98 25.61
N THR A 239 -6.07 -2.63 26.47
CA THR A 239 -5.82 -1.25 26.92
C THR A 239 -4.59 -0.61 26.27
N ASP A 240 -3.61 -1.41 25.89
CA ASP A 240 -2.38 -0.90 25.29
C ASP A 240 -2.68 -0.40 23.87
N ARG A 241 -1.98 0.67 23.47
CA ARG A 241 -2.17 1.30 22.17
C ARG A 241 -0.89 1.23 21.36
N PHE A 242 -1.05 0.83 20.11
CA PHE A 242 0.05 0.72 19.16
C PHE A 242 -0.30 1.43 17.85
N ALA A 243 0.66 2.10 17.24
CA ALA A 243 0.59 2.59 15.87
C ALA A 243 1.53 1.78 14.98
N VAL A 244 1.21 1.68 13.69
CA VAL A 244 2.05 1.01 12.70
C VAL A 244 2.98 2.03 12.08
N GLY A 245 4.27 1.89 12.33
CA GLY A 245 5.29 2.64 11.60
C GLY A 245 5.64 1.94 10.29
N TYR A 246 5.93 2.72 9.26
CA TYR A 246 6.38 2.24 7.95
C TYR A 246 7.53 3.10 7.41
N CYS A 247 8.57 2.45 6.90
CA CYS A 247 9.71 3.11 6.25
C CYS A 247 9.73 2.76 4.76
N SER A 248 9.68 3.77 3.87
CA SER A 248 9.70 3.55 2.42
C SER A 248 11.07 3.13 1.88
N MET A 249 12.16 3.35 2.62
CA MET A 249 13.52 2.99 2.20
C MET A 249 13.85 1.52 2.49
N LYS A 250 13.44 1.03 3.66
CA LYS A 250 13.51 -0.38 4.05
C LYS A 250 12.07 -0.80 4.32
N PRO A 251 11.38 -1.49 3.39
CA PRO A 251 9.92 -1.67 3.38
C PRO A 251 9.40 -2.62 4.47
N GLY A 252 9.83 -2.40 5.71
CA GLY A 252 9.37 -3.04 6.92
C GLY A 252 8.32 -2.19 7.63
N ARG A 253 7.52 -2.88 8.43
CA ARG A 253 6.51 -2.30 9.32
C ARG A 253 6.81 -2.68 10.76
N TRP A 254 6.60 -1.76 11.68
CA TRP A 254 6.77 -2.04 13.11
C TRP A 254 5.57 -1.55 13.91
N LEU A 255 5.41 -2.10 15.11
CA LEU A 255 4.43 -1.64 16.08
C LEU A 255 5.17 -0.78 17.10
N GLN A 256 4.64 0.40 17.38
CA GLN A 256 5.21 1.35 18.32
C GLN A 256 4.14 1.80 19.31
N SER A 257 4.48 1.90 20.59
CA SER A 257 3.59 2.40 21.66
C SER A 257 3.76 3.91 21.94
N GLU A 258 4.90 4.48 21.54
CA GLU A 258 5.22 5.89 21.78
C GLU A 258 4.76 6.80 20.64
N PRO A 259 4.39 8.07 20.92
CA PRO A 259 3.89 8.99 19.90
C PRO A 259 4.98 9.54 18.96
N GLU A 260 6.25 9.49 19.37
CA GLU A 260 7.34 10.02 18.55
C GLU A 260 7.95 8.92 17.67
N LEU A 261 7.77 9.02 16.34
CA LEU A 261 8.21 8.01 15.37
C LEU A 261 9.69 7.62 15.57
N ALA A 262 9.96 6.34 15.81
CA ALA A 262 11.29 5.79 16.04
C ALA A 262 11.51 4.57 15.14
N ASN A 263 12.45 4.67 14.20
CA ASN A 263 12.72 3.65 13.19
C ASN A 263 13.68 2.57 13.72
N PRO A 264 13.22 1.32 13.92
CA PRO A 264 14.05 0.24 14.47
C PRO A 264 15.10 -0.29 13.49
N TYR A 265 14.94 -0.05 12.19
CA TYR A 265 15.77 -0.66 11.16
C TYR A 265 17.08 0.08 10.91
N TYR A 266 17.11 1.38 11.18
CA TYR A 266 18.27 2.24 10.96
C TYR A 266 18.77 2.91 12.25
N GLY A 267 18.08 2.71 13.38
CA GLY A 267 18.51 3.28 14.65
C GLY A 267 18.64 4.81 14.59
N SER A 268 19.66 5.34 15.24
CA SER A 268 19.95 6.77 15.31
C SER A 268 20.24 7.42 13.95
N GLU A 269 20.72 6.68 12.96
CA GLU A 269 21.07 7.22 11.63
C GLU A 269 19.84 7.76 10.89
N MET A 270 18.70 7.10 11.04
CA MET A 270 17.44 7.51 10.40
C MET A 270 16.25 7.35 11.34
N LEU A 271 16.42 7.73 12.61
CA LEU A 271 15.46 7.49 13.68
C LEU A 271 14.05 8.00 13.36
N ARG A 272 13.94 9.10 12.62
CA ARG A 272 12.66 9.74 12.26
C ARG A 272 12.21 9.44 10.83
N CYS A 273 12.89 8.53 10.13
CA CYS A 273 12.51 8.14 8.78
C CYS A 273 11.31 7.19 8.82
N GLY A 274 10.21 7.61 8.19
CA GLY A 274 9.00 6.81 8.04
C GLY A 274 7.74 7.62 8.29
N VAL A 275 6.62 6.93 8.39
CA VAL A 275 5.30 7.49 8.70
C VAL A 275 4.52 6.53 9.58
N PHE A 276 3.55 7.04 10.35
CA PHE A 276 2.50 6.19 10.90
C PHE A 276 1.44 5.95 9.83
N GLU A 277 1.04 4.69 9.64
CA GLU A 277 0.00 4.28 8.71
C GLU A 277 -1.24 3.74 9.44
N ALA A 278 -2.40 3.88 8.78
CA ALA A 278 -3.64 3.32 9.28
C ALA A 278 -3.58 1.80 9.28
N VAL A 279 -4.12 1.20 10.34
CA VAL A 279 -4.21 -0.26 10.44
C VAL A 279 -5.47 -0.71 9.73
N GLU A 280 -5.37 -0.95 8.42
CA GLU A 280 -6.44 -1.51 7.59
C GLU A 280 -6.81 -2.95 7.98
#